data_AF-A0A966U614-F1
#
_entry.id   AF-A0A966U614-F1
#
_cell.length_a   1.000
_cell.length_b   1.000
_cell.length_c   1.000
_cell.angle_alpha   90.00
_cell.angle_beta   90.00
_cell.angle_gamma   90.00
#
_symmetry.space_group_name_H-M   'P 1'
#
loop_
_entity.id
_entity.type
_entity.pdbx_description
1 polymer ?
#
loop_
_entity_poly.entity_id
_entity_poly.type
_entity_poly.pdbx_seq_one_letter_code
_entity_poly.pdbx_strand_id
1 'polypeptide(L)'
;WHAFANVDHSTGLCAGGGYVGDGVALANLVGRTLAHQIADTGDPLTRSLLVGHTSKKWEVEPMRWLGVNGLLALTDFADRRERRTHQPSKRVLAVRDRLLG
;
A
#
# COMPACT_ATOMS: atom_id res chain seq x y z
N TRP A 1 -0.47 0.29 1.93
CA TRP A 1 -1.83 -0.10 1.50
C TRP A 1 -2.61 -0.53 2.73
N HIS A 2 -3.90 -0.20 2.81
CA HIS A 2 -4.74 -0.54 3.96
C HIS A 2 -6.12 -0.95 3.46
N ALA A 3 -6.72 -1.99 4.05
CA ALA A 3 -8.05 -2.43 3.67
C ALA A 3 -9.10 -1.36 4.00
N PHE A 4 -10.09 -1.17 3.12
CA PHE A 4 -11.16 -0.20 3.30
C PHE A 4 -12.50 -0.65 2.70
N ALA A 5 -13.59 -0.07 3.20
CA ALA A 5 -14.96 -0.32 2.75
C ALA A 5 -15.81 0.95 2.96
N ASN A 6 -16.01 1.74 1.90
CA ASN A 6 -16.69 3.03 1.98
C ASN A 6 -17.92 3.09 1.07
N VAL A 7 -18.99 3.70 1.57
CA VAL A 7 -20.19 4.03 0.81
C VAL A 7 -20.34 5.55 0.77
N ASP A 8 -20.54 6.10 -0.42
CA ASP A 8 -20.95 7.48 -0.61
C ASP A 8 -22.46 7.52 -0.87
N HIS A 9 -23.21 7.86 0.16
CA HIS A 9 -24.67 7.94 0.09
C HIS A 9 -25.19 9.09 -0.78
N SER A 10 -24.35 10.10 -1.07
CA SER A 10 -24.74 11.22 -1.94
C SER A 10 -24.72 10.84 -3.42
N THR A 11 -23.79 9.95 -3.81
CA THR A 11 -23.64 9.47 -5.19
C THR A 11 -24.22 8.09 -5.43
N GLY A 12 -24.51 7.32 -4.37
CA GLY A 12 -24.92 5.92 -4.44
C GLY A 12 -23.80 4.95 -4.81
N LEU A 13 -22.55 5.41 -4.79
CA LEU A 13 -21.38 4.61 -5.13
C LEU A 13 -20.75 4.01 -3.86
N CYS A 14 -20.15 2.83 -4.01
CA CYS A 14 -19.34 2.23 -2.96
C CYS A 14 -17.99 1.74 -3.50
N ALA A 15 -17.00 1.68 -2.62
CA ALA A 15 -15.67 1.20 -2.94
C ALA A 15 -15.12 0.36 -1.79
N GLY A 16 -14.53 -0.78 -2.12
CA GLY A 16 -13.84 -1.65 -1.18
C GLY A 16 -12.56 -2.19 -1.80
N GLY A 17 -11.48 -2.26 -1.02
CA GLY A 17 -10.17 -2.64 -1.56
C GLY A 17 -9.06 -2.61 -0.52
N GLY A 18 -7.81 -2.68 -1.00
CA GLY A 18 -6.61 -2.51 -0.16
C GLY A 18 -6.22 -3.71 0.71
N TYR A 19 -6.85 -4.87 0.51
CA TYR A 19 -6.65 -6.11 1.27
C TYR A 19 -5.67 -7.10 0.59
N VAL A 20 -4.56 -6.61 0.04
CA VAL A 20 -3.55 -7.44 -0.62
C VAL A 20 -2.89 -8.37 0.41
N GLY A 21 -2.79 -9.67 0.09
CA GLY A 21 -2.20 -10.71 0.96
C GLY A 21 -3.23 -11.60 1.66
N ASP A 22 -4.35 -11.02 2.11
CA ASP A 22 -5.40 -11.72 2.88
C ASP A 22 -6.77 -11.68 2.16
N GLY A 23 -6.76 -11.98 0.87
CA GLY A 23 -7.86 -11.67 -0.04
C GLY A 23 -9.22 -12.29 0.32
N VAL A 24 -9.27 -13.55 0.73
CA VAL A 24 -10.55 -14.24 0.98
C VAL A 24 -11.25 -13.72 2.23
N ALA A 25 -10.52 -13.66 3.36
CA ALA A 25 -11.08 -13.22 4.63
C ALA A 25 -11.47 -11.75 4.59
N LEU A 26 -10.60 -10.89 4.05
CA LEU A 26 -10.87 -9.45 3.99
C LEU A 26 -11.91 -9.10 2.92
N ALA A 27 -11.99 -9.80 1.78
CA ALA A 27 -13.07 -9.55 0.82
C ALA A 27 -14.45 -9.86 1.42
N ASN A 28 -14.57 -10.95 2.18
CA ASN A 28 -15.81 -11.27 2.90
C ASN A 28 -16.16 -10.20 3.94
N LEU A 29 -15.18 -9.77 4.74
CA LEU A 29 -15.37 -8.71 5.74
C LEU A 29 -15.81 -7.39 5.07
N VAL A 30 -15.10 -6.96 4.04
CA VAL A 30 -15.43 -5.75 3.25
C VAL A 30 -16.83 -5.84 2.66
N GLY A 31 -17.18 -6.98 2.03
CA GLY A 31 -18.50 -7.17 1.43
C GLY A 31 -19.64 -7.04 2.45
N ARG A 32 -19.50 -7.67 3.62
CA ARG A 32 -20.49 -7.53 4.71
C ARG A 32 -20.57 -6.10 5.24
N THR A 33 -19.42 -5.46 5.45
CA THR A 33 -19.35 -4.07 5.90
C THR A 33 -20.02 -3.11 4.90
N LEU A 34 -19.86 -3.33 3.59
CA LEU A 34 -20.55 -2.56 2.56
C LEU A 34 -22.05 -2.81 2.57
N ALA A 35 -22.49 -4.07 2.67
CA ALA A 35 -23.91 -4.41 2.73
C ALA A 35 -24.61 -3.73 3.93
N HIS A 36 -23.99 -3.77 5.11
CA HIS A 36 -24.53 -3.12 6.30
C HIS A 36 -24.55 -1.59 6.21
N GLN A 37 -23.55 -0.97 5.57
CA GLN A 37 -23.56 0.47 5.30
C GLN A 37 -24.66 0.85 4.30
N ILE A 38 -24.81 0.11 3.20
CA ILE A 38 -25.82 0.38 2.17
C ILE A 38 -27.24 0.26 2.74
N ALA A 39 -27.49 -0.77 3.55
CA ALA A 39 -28.79 -1.03 4.16
C ALA A 39 -29.04 -0.23 5.45
N ASP A 40 -28.09 0.60 5.89
CA ASP A 40 -28.13 1.40 7.13
C ASP A 40 -28.61 0.60 8.36
N THR A 41 -28.07 -0.61 8.53
CA THR A 41 -28.58 -1.52 9.57
C THR A 41 -28.05 -1.21 10.98
N GLY A 42 -27.14 -0.24 11.13
CA GLY A 42 -26.48 0.08 12.40
C GLY A 42 -25.55 -1.03 12.95
N ASP A 43 -25.16 -2.00 12.11
CA ASP A 43 -24.34 -3.14 12.53
C ASP A 43 -22.95 -2.69 13.02
N PRO A 44 -22.35 -3.32 14.04
CA PRO A 44 -21.01 -2.97 14.52
C PRO A 44 -19.92 -2.90 13.44
N LEU A 45 -20.05 -3.66 12.35
CA LEU A 45 -19.13 -3.61 11.21
C LEU A 45 -19.05 -2.23 10.55
N THR A 46 -20.13 -1.45 10.60
CA THR A 46 -20.19 -0.06 10.08
C THR A 46 -19.31 0.90 10.88
N ARG A 47 -18.91 0.54 12.10
CA ARG A 47 -18.02 1.32 12.98
C ARG A 47 -16.57 0.82 12.97
N SER A 48 -16.25 -0.13 12.09
CA SER A 48 -14.90 -0.69 12.00
C SER A 48 -13.90 0.30 11.41
N LEU A 49 -12.61 0.10 11.71
CA LEU A 49 -11.50 0.89 11.18
C LEU A 49 -11.33 0.83 9.65
N LEU A 50 -12.06 -0.08 8.98
CA LEU A 50 -12.11 -0.18 7.53
C LEU A 50 -12.97 0.92 6.91
N VAL A 51 -13.94 1.44 7.66
CA VAL A 51 -14.89 2.46 7.21
C VAL A 51 -14.26 3.84 7.37
N GLY A 52 -14.46 4.70 6.37
CA GLY A 52 -13.90 6.05 6.33
C GLY A 52 -12.41 6.11 5.98
N HIS A 53 -11.76 4.97 5.74
CA HIS A 53 -10.36 4.96 5.35
C HIS A 53 -10.21 5.46 3.91
N THR A 54 -9.49 6.57 3.74
CA THR A 54 -9.12 7.09 2.41
C THR A 54 -7.66 6.81 2.15
N SER A 55 -7.38 6.00 1.12
CA SER A 55 -6.01 5.77 0.69
C SER A 55 -5.39 7.06 0.13
N LYS A 56 -4.11 7.29 0.44
CA LYS A 56 -3.37 8.42 -0.13
C LYS A 56 -3.33 8.30 -1.65
N LYS A 57 -3.33 9.44 -2.34
CA LYS A 57 -3.08 9.47 -3.78
C LYS A 57 -1.66 8.94 -4.04
N TRP A 58 -1.55 8.12 -5.08
CA TRP A 58 -0.27 7.66 -5.60
C TRP A 58 0.61 8.85 -5.99
N GLU A 59 1.93 8.73 -5.83
CA GLU A 59 2.83 9.76 -6.35
C GLU A 59 2.62 9.93 -7.86
N VAL A 60 2.76 11.17 -8.34
CA VAL A 60 2.52 11.50 -9.74
C VAL A 60 3.54 10.77 -10.64
N GLU A 61 3.04 10.12 -11.69
CA GLU A 61 3.91 9.51 -12.70
C GLU A 61 4.57 10.58 -13.58
N PRO A 62 5.86 10.45 -13.95
CA PRO A 62 6.70 9.26 -13.85
C PRO A 62 7.61 9.19 -12.61
N MET A 63 7.43 10.08 -11.61
CA MET A 63 8.37 10.18 -10.49
C MET A 63 8.44 8.88 -9.68
N ARG A 64 7.30 8.21 -9.49
CA ARG A 64 7.25 6.91 -8.83
C ARG A 64 8.03 5.85 -9.60
N TRP A 65 7.80 5.75 -10.92
CA TRP A 65 8.54 4.84 -11.78
C TRP A 65 10.04 5.09 -11.70
N LEU A 66 10.48 6.35 -11.76
CA LEU A 66 11.88 6.73 -11.64
C LEU A 66 12.47 6.34 -10.28
N GLY A 67 11.73 6.57 -9.19
CA GLY A 67 12.14 6.20 -7.85
C GLY A 67 12.37 4.69 -7.68
N VAL A 68 11.40 3.88 -8.09
CA VAL A 68 11.48 2.41 -7.98
C VAL A 68 12.61 1.86 -8.87
N ASN A 69 12.65 2.24 -10.14
CA ASN A 69 13.68 1.74 -11.06
C ASN A 69 15.08 2.26 -10.70
N GLY A 70 15.18 3.49 -10.21
CA GLY A 70 16.43 4.06 -9.71
C GLY A 70 16.97 3.27 -8.52
N LEU A 71 16.11 2.93 -7.55
CA LEU A 71 16.51 2.12 -6.39
C LEU A 71 16.94 0.70 -6.78
N LEU A 72 16.20 0.06 -7.70
CA LEU A 72 16.57 -1.25 -8.24
C LEU A 72 17.93 -1.19 -8.95
N ALA A 73 18.13 -0.21 -9.83
CA ALA A 73 19.40 -0.04 -10.56
C ALA A 73 20.59 0.23 -9.63
N LEU A 74 20.39 1.00 -8.55
CA LEU A 74 21.40 1.25 -7.52
C LEU A 74 21.77 -0.02 -6.76
N THR A 75 20.76 -0.83 -6.39
CA THR A 75 20.97 -2.13 -5.74
C THR A 75 21.74 -3.08 -6.65
N ASP A 76 21.34 -3.19 -7.92
CA ASP A 76 22.05 -4.02 -8.91
C ASP A 76 23.49 -3.56 -9.16
N PHE A 77 23.74 -2.25 -9.10
CA PHE A 77 25.08 -1.70 -9.22
C PHE A 77 25.94 -2.03 -7.99
N ALA A 78 25.37 -1.91 -6.78
CA ALA A 78 26.03 -2.28 -5.54
C ALA A 78 26.45 -3.75 -5.54
N ASP A 79 25.52 -4.65 -5.88
CA ASP A 79 25.78 -6.09 -5.91
C ASP A 79 26.84 -6.47 -6.95
N ARG A 80 26.84 -5.81 -8.11
CA ARG A 80 27.89 -6.03 -9.13
C ARG A 80 29.25 -5.58 -8.65
N ARG A 81 29.31 -4.47 -7.91
CA ARG A 81 30.57 -3.97 -7.33
C ARG A 81 31.09 -4.92 -6.26
N GLU A 82 30.24 -5.35 -5.33
CA GLU A 82 30.61 -6.27 -4.24
C GLU A 82 31.09 -7.62 -4.77
N ARG A 83 30.43 -8.16 -5.80
CA ARG A 83 30.85 -9.40 -6.47
C ARG A 83 32.23 -9.29 -7.12
N ARG A 84 32.63 -8.12 -7.61
CA ARG A 84 33.95 -7.90 -8.22
C ARG A 84 35.04 -7.65 -7.19
N THR A 85 34.71 -7.00 -6.07
CA THR A 85 35.72 -6.55 -5.09
C THR A 85 35.82 -7.46 -3.85
N HIS A 86 34.91 -8.42 -3.66
CA HIS A 86 34.80 -9.28 -2.46
C HIS A 86 34.79 -8.49 -1.13
N GLN A 87 34.40 -7.22 -1.19
CA GLN A 87 34.30 -6.33 -0.05
C GLN A 87 32.94 -5.64 -0.08
N PRO A 88 32.22 -5.56 1.05
CA PRO A 88 30.92 -4.89 1.11
C PRO A 88 31.05 -3.41 0.76
N SER A 89 30.11 -2.89 -0.03
CA SER A 89 30.11 -1.52 -0.53
C SER A 89 29.71 -0.55 0.59
N LYS A 90 30.70 -0.15 1.41
CA LYS A 90 30.52 0.79 2.54
C LYS A 90 29.77 2.07 2.19
N ARG A 91 29.88 2.58 0.95
CA ARG A 91 29.17 3.77 0.46
C ARG A 91 27.67 3.53 0.21
N VAL A 92 27.28 2.33 -0.19
CA VAL A 92 25.88 1.96 -0.44
C VAL A 92 25.16 1.75 0.90
N LEU A 93 25.83 1.10 1.85
CA LEU A 93 25.34 0.99 3.23
C LEU A 93 25.12 2.36 3.87
N ALA A 94 26.07 3.30 3.71
CA ALA A 94 25.93 4.66 4.22
C ALA A 94 24.78 5.46 3.58
N VAL A 95 24.48 5.24 2.30
CA VAL A 95 23.33 5.89 1.62
C VAL A 95 22.01 5.27 2.07
N ARG A 96 21.95 3.94 2.22
CA ARG A 96 20.80 3.22 2.77
C ARG A 96 20.46 3.71 4.18
N ASP A 97 21.46 3.79 5.06
CA ASP A 97 21.27 4.19 6.45
C ASP A 97 20.84 5.66 6.60
N ARG A 98 21.13 6.51 5.60
CA ARG A 98 20.67 7.91 5.54
C ARG A 98 19.28 8.09 4.93
N LEU A 99 18.83 7.15 4.10
CA LEU A 99 17.51 7.18 3.45
C LEU A 99 16.43 6.45 4.25
N LEU A 100 16.83 5.46 5.06
CA LEU A 100 15.92 4.65 5.90
C LEU A 100 15.98 5.03 7.39
N GLY A 101 16.67 6.12 7.72
CA GLY A 101 16.69 6.72 9.06
C GLY A 101 15.42 7.52 9.35
#